data_AF-A0A7Y2AEH2-F1
#
_entry.id   AF-A0A7Y2AEH2-F1
#
_cell.length_a   1.000
_cell.length_b   1.000
_cell.length_c   1.000
_cell.angle_alpha   90.00
_cell.angle_beta   90.00
_cell.angle_gamma   90.00
#
_symmetry.space_group_name_H-M   'P 1'
#
loop_
_entity.id
_entity.type
_entity.pdbx_description
1 polymer ?
#
loop_
_entity_poly.entity_id
_entity_poly.type
_entity_poly.pdbx_seq_one_letter_code
_entity_poly.pdbx_strand_id
1 'polypeptide(L)'
;MAKTATIDSRHYVTCLWPGLTELWWRGRLSGLPSAIVFAVALNLLLVTRFLYPQWVSGFLVHAALWIGLGAWVFFVIRSVRELPLLLAPRTVSEQPDQFDDAQEAYLQADWDQAERLLMGVLAIEPRDPPALLLLSGVYRHTERAESAKMVVTELKRLEIGDSWSLEIQAEMSRIDRELEHLAATEQESTSSGQKSVQSAADLTAA
;
A
#
# COMPACT_ATOMS: atom_id res chain seq x y z
N MET A 1 -19.23 -10.18 25.52
CA MET A 1 -18.08 -10.68 26.31
C MET A 1 -16.88 -10.76 25.37
N ALA A 2 -15.97 -9.78 25.44
CA ALA A 2 -14.81 -9.73 24.56
C ALA A 2 -13.83 -10.84 24.95
N LYS A 3 -13.59 -11.78 24.03
CA LYS A 3 -12.61 -12.86 24.19
C LYS A 3 -11.23 -12.22 24.00
N THR A 4 -10.53 -11.92 25.09
CA THR A 4 -9.15 -11.44 25.03
C THR A 4 -8.30 -12.50 24.35
N ALA A 5 -7.90 -12.25 23.11
CA ALA A 5 -6.96 -13.10 22.39
C ALA A 5 -5.67 -13.17 23.19
N THR A 6 -5.38 -14.34 23.76
CA THR A 6 -4.12 -14.62 24.42
C THR A 6 -3.04 -14.65 23.34
N ILE A 7 -2.32 -13.54 23.19
CA ILE A 7 -1.17 -13.45 22.28
C ILE A 7 -0.12 -14.44 22.81
N ASP A 8 0.17 -15.48 22.03
CA ASP A 8 1.08 -16.56 22.39
C ASP A 8 2.52 -16.02 22.52
N SER A 9 3.17 -16.31 23.65
CA SER A 9 4.53 -15.90 24.04
C SER A 9 5.58 -16.17 22.96
N ARG A 10 5.33 -17.16 22.09
CA ARG A 10 6.19 -17.52 20.98
C ARG A 10 6.36 -16.40 19.94
N HIS A 11 5.39 -15.50 19.82
CA HIS A 11 5.45 -14.36 18.89
C HIS A 11 6.40 -13.26 19.37
N TYR A 12 6.68 -13.21 20.68
CA TYR A 12 7.64 -12.27 21.27
C TYR A 12 9.10 -12.68 21.03
N VAL A 13 9.38 -13.98 20.83
CA VAL A 13 10.74 -14.47 20.58
C VAL A 13 11.27 -13.97 19.24
N THR A 14 10.39 -13.84 18.25
CA THR A 14 10.70 -13.21 16.96
C THR A 14 10.94 -11.70 17.06
N CYS A 15 10.44 -11.03 18.10
CA CYS A 15 10.76 -9.61 18.37
C CYS A 15 12.14 -9.40 19.00
N LEU A 16 12.84 -10.48 19.39
CA LEU A 16 14.19 -10.38 19.95
C LEU A 16 15.22 -9.96 18.89
N TRP A 17 14.89 -10.12 17.60
CA TRP A 17 15.64 -9.56 16.48
C TRP A 17 14.87 -8.38 15.87
N PRO A 18 15.21 -7.13 16.22
CA PRO A 18 14.52 -5.95 15.67
C PRO A 18 14.63 -5.94 14.14
N GLY A 19 13.48 -5.90 13.46
CA GLY A 19 13.37 -5.86 11.99
C GLY A 19 13.09 -7.20 11.30
N LEU A 20 13.27 -8.36 11.95
CA LEU A 20 13.05 -9.67 11.30
C LEU A 20 11.56 -9.99 11.12
N THR A 21 10.73 -9.59 12.09
CA THR A 21 9.28 -9.81 12.10
C THR A 21 8.56 -9.07 10.98
N GLU A 22 8.98 -7.85 10.67
CA GLU A 22 8.38 -7.03 9.61
C GLU A 22 8.72 -7.54 8.21
N LEU A 23 9.96 -8.02 8.04
CA LEU A 23 10.44 -8.57 6.78
C LEU A 23 9.76 -9.90 6.44
N TRP A 24 9.61 -10.78 7.43
CA TRP A 24 9.13 -12.14 7.19
C TRP A 24 7.60 -12.26 7.13
N TRP A 25 6.85 -11.44 7.88
CA TRP A 25 5.38 -11.56 7.93
C TRP A 25 4.61 -10.57 7.05
N ARG A 26 5.23 -9.46 6.59
CA ARG A 26 4.52 -8.41 5.85
C ARG A 26 5.20 -7.92 4.57
N GLY A 27 6.35 -8.49 4.18
CA GLY A 27 7.08 -8.09 2.98
C GLY A 27 7.56 -6.64 2.99
N ARG A 28 7.52 -5.97 4.15
CA ARG A 28 7.78 -4.54 4.26
C ARG A 28 9.27 -4.29 4.38
N LEU A 29 9.88 -3.75 3.32
CA LEU A 29 11.32 -3.47 3.23
C LEU A 29 11.82 -2.38 4.20
N SER A 30 10.92 -1.63 4.84
CA SER A 30 11.29 -0.59 5.81
C SER A 30 11.92 -1.11 7.10
N GLY A 31 11.79 -2.41 7.41
CA GLY A 31 12.48 -3.07 8.53
C GLY A 31 13.90 -3.55 8.23
N LEU A 32 14.34 -3.49 6.96
CA LEU A 32 15.64 -4.02 6.51
C LEU A 32 16.84 -3.16 6.97
N PRO A 33 16.78 -1.81 6.93
CA PRO A 33 17.89 -0.97 7.39
C PRO A 33 18.21 -1.17 8.87
N SER A 34 17.21 -1.35 9.73
CA SER A 34 17.42 -1.56 11.16
C SER A 34 18.07 -2.92 11.44
N ALA A 35 17.67 -3.98 10.72
CA ALA A 35 18.30 -5.29 10.80
C ALA A 35 19.77 -5.26 10.35
N ILE A 36 20.10 -4.51 9.28
CA ILE A 36 21.48 -4.32 8.82
C ILE A 36 22.30 -3.55 9.86
N VAL A 37 21.77 -2.45 10.39
CA VAL A 37 22.47 -1.64 11.41
C VAL A 37 22.79 -2.48 12.64
N PHE A 38 21.85 -3.30 13.11
CA PHE A 38 22.08 -4.20 14.23
C PHE A 38 23.14 -5.28 13.91
N ALA A 39 23.05 -5.90 12.74
CA ALA A 39 24.03 -6.90 12.32
C ALA A 39 25.44 -6.31 12.21
N VAL A 40 25.58 -5.11 11.66
CA VAL A 40 26.86 -4.38 11.55
C VAL A 40 27.39 -4.04 12.95
N ALA A 41 26.55 -3.52 13.85
CA ALA A 41 26.96 -3.19 15.21
C ALA A 41 27.43 -4.41 16.01
N LEU A 42 26.71 -5.54 15.90
CA LEU A 42 27.06 -6.79 16.57
C LEU A 42 28.38 -7.37 16.03
N ASN A 43 28.56 -7.38 14.71
CA ASN A 43 29.79 -7.85 14.08
C ASN A 43 30.98 -6.95 14.45
N LEU A 44 30.80 -5.63 14.46
CA LEU A 44 31.84 -4.68 14.86
C LEU A 44 32.25 -4.92 16.32
N LEU A 45 31.28 -5.13 17.22
CA LEU A 45 31.54 -5.43 18.63
C LEU A 45 32.35 -6.72 18.80
N LEU A 46 31.99 -7.78 18.07
CA LEU A 46 32.71 -9.05 18.10
C LEU A 46 34.14 -8.90 17.59
N VAL A 47 34.35 -8.22 16.46
CA VAL A 47 35.68 -7.98 15.89
C VAL A 47 36.54 -7.13 16.83
N THR A 48 36.00 -6.06 17.41
CA THR A 48 36.74 -5.20 18.37
C THR A 48 37.10 -5.96 19.65
N ARG A 49 36.19 -6.80 20.18
CA ARG A 49 36.40 -7.52 21.44
C ARG A 49 37.36 -8.71 21.30
N PHE A 50 37.25 -9.47 20.21
CA PHE A 50 37.97 -10.75 20.04
C PHE A 50 39.21 -10.65 19.14
N LEU A 51 39.21 -9.79 18.12
CA LEU A 51 40.28 -9.75 17.12
C LEU A 51 41.41 -8.76 17.48
N TYR A 52 41.09 -7.66 18.19
CA TYR A 52 42.06 -6.62 18.55
C TYR A 52 42.08 -6.24 20.06
N PRO A 53 42.31 -7.19 20.98
CA PRO A 53 42.31 -6.91 22.42
C PRO A 53 43.47 -6.03 22.90
N GLN A 54 44.53 -5.87 22.11
CA GLN A 54 45.78 -5.17 22.48
C GLN A 54 45.77 -3.67 22.13
N TRP A 55 44.89 -3.23 21.21
CA TRP A 55 44.95 -1.91 20.57
C TRP A 55 43.98 -0.87 21.16
N VAL A 56 43.08 -1.28 22.06
CA VAL A 56 42.04 -0.40 22.60
C VAL A 56 42.07 -0.45 24.12
N SER A 57 42.19 0.72 24.76
CA SER A 57 42.19 0.81 26.23
C SER A 57 40.90 0.25 26.81
N GLY A 58 41.00 -0.54 27.87
CA GLY A 58 39.86 -1.26 28.45
C GLY A 58 38.67 -0.35 28.77
N PHE A 59 38.92 0.90 29.15
CA PHE A 59 37.88 1.90 29.41
C PHE A 59 37.10 2.31 28.16
N LEU A 60 37.77 2.53 27.01
CA LEU A 60 37.10 2.90 25.77
C LEU A 60 36.21 1.77 25.25
N VAL A 61 36.64 0.52 25.40
CA VAL A 61 35.84 -0.66 25.04
C VAL A 61 34.58 -0.71 25.87
N HIS A 62 34.67 -0.51 27.20
CA HIS A 62 33.51 -0.52 28.07
C HIS A 62 32.56 0.64 27.78
N ALA A 63 33.08 1.86 27.56
CA ALA A 63 32.26 3.02 27.21
C ALA A 63 31.51 2.84 25.88
N ALA A 64 32.19 2.34 24.84
CA ALA A 64 31.57 2.02 23.55
C ALA A 64 30.50 0.93 23.69
N LEU A 65 30.72 -0.06 24.57
CA LEU A 65 29.77 -1.13 24.85
C LEU A 65 28.52 -0.60 25.56
N TRP A 66 28.66 0.28 26.55
CA TRP A 66 27.53 0.92 27.22
C TRP A 66 26.76 1.89 26.31
N ILE A 67 27.44 2.63 25.44
CA ILE A 67 26.81 3.50 24.43
C ILE A 67 26.06 2.65 23.40
N GLY A 68 26.67 1.56 22.92
CA GLY A 68 26.03 0.62 21.99
C GLY A 68 24.83 -0.08 22.62
N LEU A 69 24.94 -0.49 23.89
CA LEU A 69 23.82 -1.06 24.65
C LEU A 69 22.71 -0.03 24.87
N GLY A 70 23.05 1.22 25.19
CA GLY A 70 22.09 2.31 25.36
C GLY A 70 21.36 2.64 24.04
N ALA A 71 22.09 2.70 22.93
CA ALA A 71 21.51 2.87 21.60
C ALA A 71 20.63 1.67 21.23
N TRP A 72 21.06 0.44 21.52
CA TRP A 72 20.27 -0.78 21.31
C TRP A 72 18.97 -0.74 22.12
N VAL A 73 19.03 -0.46 23.42
CA VAL A 73 17.84 -0.31 24.28
C VAL A 73 16.93 0.80 23.76
N PHE A 74 17.48 1.93 23.34
CA PHE A 74 16.70 3.02 22.76
C PHE A 74 15.98 2.61 21.48
N PHE A 75 16.67 1.92 20.56
CA PHE A 75 16.07 1.42 19.32
C PHE A 75 15.04 0.31 19.57
N VAL A 76 15.28 -0.57 20.55
CA VAL A 76 14.31 -1.59 20.97
C VAL A 76 13.08 -0.93 21.58
N ILE A 77 13.23 0.03 22.48
CA ILE A 77 12.10 0.77 23.06
C ILE A 77 11.34 1.53 21.97
N ARG A 78 12.04 2.17 21.03
CA ARG A 78 11.42 2.84 19.89
C ARG A 78 10.62 1.87 19.03
N SER A 79 11.21 0.73 18.68
CA SER A 79 10.56 -0.33 17.90
C SER A 79 9.34 -0.91 18.61
N VAL A 80 9.43 -1.15 19.94
CA VAL A 80 8.30 -1.62 20.78
C VAL A 80 7.23 -0.54 20.92
N ARG A 81 7.56 0.76 20.89
CA ARG A 81 6.59 1.87 20.92
C ARG A 81 5.93 2.12 19.56
N GLU A 82 6.60 1.84 18.45
CA GLU A 82 6.03 1.89 17.10
C GLU A 82 5.19 0.62 16.80
N LEU A 83 5.47 -0.48 17.50
CA LEU A 83 4.74 -1.76 17.45
C LEU A 83 3.21 -1.63 17.67
N PRO A 84 2.66 -0.95 18.70
CA PRO A 84 1.21 -0.83 18.88
C PRO A 84 0.50 -0.01 17.79
N LEU A 85 1.24 0.78 17.01
CA LEU A 85 0.70 1.51 15.84
C LEU A 85 0.67 0.60 14.59
N LEU A 86 1.51 -0.44 14.55
CA LEU A 86 1.63 -1.41 13.45
C LEU A 86 0.91 -2.74 13.70
N LEU A 87 0.80 -3.12 14.98
CA LEU A 87 0.01 -4.20 15.57
C LEU A 87 -1.28 -3.67 16.18
N ALA A 88 -1.75 -2.46 15.83
CA ALA A 88 -3.17 -2.20 15.94
C ALA A 88 -3.83 -3.38 15.24
N PRO A 89 -4.45 -4.32 15.98
CA PRO A 89 -5.01 -5.49 15.37
C PRO A 89 -5.97 -4.96 14.33
N ARG A 90 -5.99 -5.53 13.12
CA ARG A 90 -7.25 -5.52 12.36
C ARG A 90 -8.29 -5.90 13.40
N THR A 91 -9.12 -4.94 13.80
CA THR A 91 -10.38 -5.28 14.44
C THR A 91 -10.99 -6.20 13.40
N VAL A 92 -10.97 -7.51 13.69
CA VAL A 92 -11.70 -8.49 12.90
C VAL A 92 -13.10 -7.95 13.00
N SER A 93 -13.52 -7.22 11.96
CA SER A 93 -14.87 -6.71 11.91
C SER A 93 -15.71 -7.96 11.97
N GLU A 94 -16.56 -8.06 12.99
CA GLU A 94 -17.54 -9.15 13.05
C GLU A 94 -18.58 -9.03 11.93
N GLN A 95 -18.48 -7.97 11.11
CA GLN A 95 -19.24 -7.84 9.88
C GLN A 95 -18.71 -8.86 8.86
N PRO A 96 -19.60 -9.67 8.26
CA PRO A 96 -19.22 -10.61 7.23
C PRO A 96 -18.53 -9.88 6.08
N ASP A 97 -17.48 -10.50 5.52
CA ASP A 97 -16.81 -9.99 4.33
C ASP A 97 -17.79 -10.00 3.16
N GLN A 98 -18.15 -8.82 2.66
CA GLN A 98 -19.10 -8.64 1.57
C GLN A 98 -18.42 -8.62 0.20
N PHE A 99 -17.12 -8.90 0.14
CA PHE A 99 -16.39 -8.90 -1.12
C PHE A 99 -16.88 -9.97 -2.09
N ASP A 100 -17.21 -11.17 -1.59
CA ASP A 100 -17.74 -12.26 -2.41
C ASP A 100 -19.09 -11.88 -3.06
N ASP A 101 -19.99 -11.27 -2.28
CA ASP A 101 -21.28 -10.76 -2.77
C ASP A 101 -21.07 -9.63 -3.81
N ALA A 102 -20.08 -8.76 -3.58
CA ALA A 102 -19.74 -7.68 -4.50
C ALA A 102 -19.19 -8.21 -5.83
N GLN A 103 -18.37 -9.26 -5.77
CA GLN A 103 -17.84 -9.94 -6.95
C GLN A 103 -18.97 -10.61 -7.74
N GLU A 104 -19.92 -11.26 -7.06
CA GLU A 104 -21.08 -11.85 -7.72
C GLU A 104 -21.92 -10.77 -8.44
N ALA A 105 -22.23 -9.67 -7.76
CA ALA A 105 -22.95 -8.54 -8.36
C ALA A 105 -22.22 -7.96 -9.58
N TYR A 106 -20.88 -7.85 -9.50
CA TYR A 106 -20.05 -7.41 -10.62
C TYR A 106 -20.14 -8.36 -11.82
N LEU A 107 -20.08 -9.67 -11.58
CA LEU A 107 -20.19 -10.68 -12.63
C LEU A 107 -21.59 -10.73 -13.26
N GLN A 108 -22.62 -10.35 -12.50
CA GLN A 108 -23.99 -10.20 -12.99
C GLN A 108 -24.24 -8.88 -13.74
N ALA A 109 -23.22 -8.01 -13.86
CA ALA A 109 -23.32 -6.66 -14.42
C ALA A 109 -24.29 -5.73 -13.65
N ASP A 110 -24.58 -6.03 -12.38
CA ASP A 110 -25.30 -5.13 -11.48
C ASP A 110 -24.32 -4.13 -10.85
N TRP A 111 -23.93 -3.13 -11.64
CA TRP A 111 -22.91 -2.14 -11.29
C TRP A 111 -23.27 -1.32 -10.04
N ASP A 112 -24.54 -0.96 -9.88
CA ASP A 112 -25.01 -0.16 -8.75
C ASP A 112 -24.90 -0.95 -7.44
N GLN A 113 -25.23 -2.25 -7.48
CA GLN A 113 -25.09 -3.13 -6.32
C GLN A 113 -23.63 -3.41 -6.00
N ALA A 114 -22.82 -3.69 -7.03
CA ALA A 114 -21.38 -3.90 -6.87
C ALA A 114 -20.71 -2.67 -6.25
N GLU A 115 -21.03 -1.45 -6.69
CA GLU A 115 -20.47 -0.21 -6.12
C GLU A 115 -20.84 -0.07 -4.63
N ARG A 116 -22.11 -0.30 -4.27
CA ARG A 116 -22.56 -0.21 -2.87
C ARG A 116 -21.86 -1.21 -1.95
N LEU A 117 -21.74 -2.47 -2.39
CA LEU A 117 -21.09 -3.52 -1.61
C LEU A 117 -19.58 -3.24 -1.49
N LEU A 118 -18.92 -2.82 -2.57
CA LEU A 118 -17.50 -2.43 -2.55
C LEU A 118 -17.23 -1.23 -1.65
N MET A 119 -18.09 -0.21 -1.65
CA MET A 119 -17.96 0.90 -0.69
C MET A 119 -18.13 0.42 0.75
N GLY A 120 -18.98 -0.58 1.00
CA GLY A 120 -19.12 -1.22 2.31
C GLY A 120 -17.83 -1.91 2.76
N VAL A 121 -17.20 -2.68 1.86
CA VAL A 121 -15.90 -3.34 2.11
C VAL A 121 -14.81 -2.30 2.38
N LEU A 122 -14.74 -1.24 1.56
CA LEU A 122 -13.74 -0.17 1.70
C LEU A 122 -13.98 0.72 2.94
N ALA A 123 -15.20 0.76 3.48
CA ALA A 123 -15.46 1.44 4.76
C ALA A 123 -14.81 0.70 5.93
N ILE A 124 -14.64 -0.62 5.83
CA ILE A 124 -13.98 -1.47 6.83
C ILE A 124 -12.47 -1.46 6.60
N GLU A 125 -12.02 -1.74 5.38
CA GLU A 125 -10.60 -1.72 4.98
C GLU A 125 -10.40 -0.78 3.78
N PRO A 126 -10.08 0.50 4.00
CA PRO A 126 -9.94 1.49 2.94
C PRO A 126 -8.80 1.23 1.94
N ARG A 127 -7.90 0.29 2.26
CA ARG A 127 -6.67 0.02 1.51
C ARG A 127 -6.63 -1.38 0.93
N ASP A 128 -7.79 -1.99 0.69
CA ASP A 128 -7.88 -3.32 0.13
C ASP A 128 -7.68 -3.31 -1.41
N PRO A 129 -6.57 -3.89 -1.95
CA PRO A 129 -6.30 -3.88 -3.39
C PRO A 129 -7.37 -4.51 -4.27
N PRO A 130 -7.91 -5.72 -3.98
CA PRO A 130 -8.91 -6.35 -4.85
C PRO A 130 -10.21 -5.55 -4.87
N ALA A 131 -10.67 -4.99 -3.74
CA ALA A 131 -11.84 -4.11 -3.73
C ALA A 131 -11.63 -2.83 -4.55
N LEU A 132 -10.47 -2.17 -4.44
CA LEU A 132 -10.16 -0.97 -5.23
C LEU A 132 -10.04 -1.26 -6.73
N LEU A 133 -9.44 -2.39 -7.11
CA LEU A 133 -9.35 -2.83 -8.51
C LEU A 133 -10.73 -3.13 -9.08
N LEU A 134 -11.57 -3.87 -8.35
CA LEU A 134 -12.93 -4.18 -8.82
C LEU A 134 -13.78 -2.91 -8.93
N LEU A 135 -13.65 -1.98 -7.97
CA LEU A 135 -14.34 -0.68 -8.01
C LEU A 135 -13.91 0.16 -9.23
N SER A 136 -12.63 0.12 -9.60
CA SER A 136 -12.16 0.79 -10.82
C SER A 136 -12.81 0.20 -12.08
N GLY A 137 -13.03 -1.12 -12.11
CA GLY A 137 -13.78 -1.79 -13.18
C GLY A 137 -15.24 -1.32 -13.25
N VAL A 138 -15.92 -1.21 -12.09
CA VAL A 138 -17.29 -0.66 -12.01
C VAL A 138 -17.35 0.78 -12.53
N TYR A 139 -16.37 1.62 -12.18
CA TYR A 139 -16.30 2.99 -12.69
C TYR A 139 -16.09 3.10 -14.20
N ARG A 140 -15.36 2.17 -14.80
CA ARG A 140 -15.26 2.11 -16.27
C ARG A 140 -16.58 1.70 -16.91
N HIS A 141 -17.25 0.69 -16.36
CA HIS A 141 -18.55 0.24 -16.87
C HIS A 141 -19.68 1.28 -16.73
N THR A 142 -19.52 2.26 -15.83
CA THR A 142 -20.46 3.37 -15.64
C THR A 142 -20.01 4.67 -16.33
N GLU A 143 -19.08 4.59 -17.30
CA GLU A 143 -18.51 5.73 -18.05
C GLU A 143 -17.82 6.79 -17.18
N ARG A 144 -17.45 6.45 -15.94
CA ARG A 144 -16.76 7.31 -14.98
C ARG A 144 -15.24 7.06 -15.02
N ALA A 145 -14.65 7.11 -16.21
CA ALA A 145 -13.23 6.78 -16.43
C ALA A 145 -12.25 7.63 -15.60
N GLU A 146 -12.55 8.92 -15.37
CA GLU A 146 -11.74 9.79 -14.52
C GLU A 146 -11.77 9.35 -13.04
N SER A 147 -12.93 8.89 -12.54
CA SER A 147 -13.03 8.34 -11.19
C SER A 147 -12.23 7.05 -11.05
N ALA A 148 -12.28 6.18 -12.07
CA ALA A 148 -11.47 4.97 -12.14
C ALA A 148 -9.97 5.28 -12.07
N LYS A 149 -9.52 6.30 -12.83
CA LYS A 149 -8.11 6.73 -12.84
C LYS A 149 -7.64 7.19 -11.47
N MET A 150 -8.45 7.98 -10.76
CA MET A 150 -8.12 8.45 -9.42
C MET A 150 -7.93 7.28 -8.45
N VAL A 151 -8.86 6.32 -8.45
CA VAL A 151 -8.80 5.14 -7.55
C VAL A 151 -7.54 4.32 -7.80
N VAL A 152 -7.23 4.02 -9.06
CA VAL A 152 -6.04 3.21 -9.42
C VAL A 152 -4.74 3.97 -9.14
N THR A 153 -4.75 5.30 -9.28
CA THR A 153 -3.59 6.15 -8.95
C THR A 153 -3.30 6.15 -7.45
N GLU A 154 -4.34 6.23 -6.61
CA GLU A 154 -4.19 6.11 -5.16
C GLU A 154 -3.74 4.69 -4.76
N LEU A 155 -4.28 3.65 -5.40
CA LEU A 155 -3.85 2.27 -5.19
C LEU A 155 -2.36 2.07 -5.50
N LYS A 156 -1.85 2.66 -6.59
CA LYS A 156 -0.43 2.61 -6.97
C LYS A 156 0.50 3.25 -5.92
N ARG A 157 -0.01 4.17 -5.10
CA ARG A 157 0.78 4.81 -4.03
C ARG A 157 0.89 3.95 -2.77
N LEU A 158 0.07 2.92 -2.64
CA LEU A 158 0.08 2.03 -1.47
C LEU A 158 1.19 0.99 -1.60
N GLU A 159 1.96 0.77 -0.52
CA GLU A 159 3.01 -0.28 -0.48
C GLU A 159 2.46 -1.68 -0.74
N ILE A 160 1.19 -1.94 -0.39
CA ILE A 160 0.51 -3.23 -0.65
C ILE A 160 0.30 -3.43 -2.17
N GLY A 161 0.18 -2.34 -2.93
CA GLY A 161 -0.03 -2.34 -4.38
C GLY A 161 1.13 -2.93 -5.17
N ASP A 162 2.33 -3.03 -4.61
CA ASP A 162 3.50 -3.62 -5.29
C ASP A 162 3.24 -5.07 -5.71
N SER A 163 2.55 -5.83 -4.86
CA SER A 163 2.18 -7.23 -5.14
C SER A 163 1.14 -7.37 -6.26
N TRP A 164 0.39 -6.31 -6.55
CA TRP A 164 -0.65 -6.24 -7.59
C TRP A 164 -0.23 -5.35 -8.77
N SER A 165 1.08 -5.12 -8.93
CA SER A 165 1.62 -4.17 -9.89
C SER A 165 1.27 -4.51 -11.34
N LEU A 166 1.10 -5.79 -11.68
CA LEU A 166 0.70 -6.22 -13.02
C LEU A 166 -0.76 -5.87 -13.31
N GLU A 167 -1.64 -6.15 -12.35
CA GLU A 167 -3.07 -5.87 -12.42
C GLU A 167 -3.32 -4.36 -12.48
N ILE A 168 -2.61 -3.58 -11.64
CA ILE A 168 -2.68 -2.11 -11.64
C ILE A 168 -2.24 -1.54 -12.99
N GLN A 169 -1.14 -2.02 -13.56
CA GLN A 169 -0.65 -1.56 -14.87
C GLN A 169 -1.61 -1.92 -16.00
N ALA A 170 -2.16 -3.14 -15.97
CA ALA A 170 -3.16 -3.58 -16.93
C ALA A 170 -4.43 -2.71 -16.86
N GLU A 171 -4.88 -2.37 -15.65
CA GLU A 171 -6.08 -1.55 -15.46
C GLU A 171 -5.85 -0.10 -15.88
N MET A 172 -4.71 0.51 -15.49
CA MET A 172 -4.32 1.84 -15.98
C MET A 172 -4.31 1.90 -17.51
N SER A 173 -3.74 0.89 -18.17
CA SER A 173 -3.68 0.84 -19.63
C SER A 173 -5.06 0.71 -20.29
N ARG A 174 -6.05 0.12 -19.59
CA ARG A 174 -7.44 0.09 -20.07
C ARG A 174 -8.09 1.46 -19.94
N ILE A 175 -7.91 2.12 -18.79
CA ILE A 175 -8.45 3.47 -18.51
C ILE A 175 -7.88 4.51 -19.46
N ASP A 176 -6.56 4.51 -19.68
CA ASP A 176 -5.92 5.51 -20.54
C ASP A 176 -6.40 5.38 -22.00
N ARG A 177 -6.56 4.17 -22.53
CA ARG A 177 -7.15 3.94 -23.87
C ARG A 177 -8.59 4.46 -23.98
N GLU A 178 -9.36 4.31 -22.92
CA GLU A 178 -10.75 4.76 -22.86
C GLU A 178 -10.84 6.30 -22.84
N LEU A 179 -9.99 6.95 -22.03
CA LEU A 179 -9.87 8.40 -22.00
C LEU A 179 -9.37 8.99 -23.33
N GLU A 180 -8.40 8.35 -23.98
CA GLU A 180 -7.94 8.75 -25.32
C GLU A 180 -9.07 8.71 -26.36
N HIS A 181 -9.91 7.67 -26.32
CA HIS A 181 -11.05 7.54 -27.22
C HIS A 181 -12.12 8.62 -26.96
N LEU A 182 -12.41 8.92 -25.69
CA LEU A 182 -13.32 9.99 -25.31
C LEU A 182 -12.80 11.36 -25.78
N ALA A 183 -11.51 11.65 -25.57
CA ALA A 183 -10.89 12.89 -26.02
C ALA A 183 -10.89 13.03 -27.55
N ALA A 184 -10.63 11.95 -28.30
CA ALA A 184 -10.70 11.96 -29.75
C ALA A 184 -12.12 12.25 -30.28
N THR A 185 -13.14 11.66 -29.63
CA THR A 185 -14.56 11.87 -29.99
C THR A 185 -14.99 13.32 -29.74
N GLU A 186 -14.54 13.93 -28.65
CA GLU A 186 -14.79 15.35 -28.35
C GLU A 186 -14.10 16.29 -29.37
N GLN A 187 -12.90 15.96 -29.83
CA GLN A 187 -12.18 16.74 -30.84
C GLN A 187 -12.82 16.66 -32.23
N GLU A 188 -13.30 15.49 -32.64
CA GLU A 188 -14.00 15.33 -33.92
C GLU A 188 -15.35 16.06 -33.94
N SER A 189 -16.11 15.98 -32.85
CA SER A 189 -17.41 16.67 -32.71
C SER A 189 -17.26 18.19 -32.71
N THR A 190 -16.26 18.73 -32.01
CA THR A 190 -15.96 20.18 -32.01
C THR A 190 -15.47 20.67 -33.38
N SER A 191 -14.59 19.93 -34.06
CA SER A 191 -14.12 20.26 -35.41
C SER A 191 -15.24 20.26 -36.45
N SER A 192 -16.13 19.27 -36.39
CA SER A 192 -17.30 19.16 -37.29
C SER A 192 -18.30 20.31 -37.07
N GLY A 193 -18.61 20.64 -35.82
CA GLY A 193 -19.46 21.77 -35.47
C GLY A 193 -18.91 23.11 -35.96
N GLN A 194 -17.60 23.33 -35.82
CA GLN A 194 -16.94 24.55 -36.25
C GLN A 194 -16.93 24.69 -37.79
N LYS A 195 -16.75 23.58 -38.51
CA LYS A 195 -16.81 23.53 -39.97
C LYS A 195 -18.23 23.77 -40.51
N SER A 196 -19.25 23.27 -39.80
CA SER A 196 -20.67 23.53 -40.09
C SER A 196 -21.05 25.00 -39.90
N VAL A 197 -20.63 25.60 -38.78
CA VAL A 197 -20.91 27.01 -38.48
C VAL A 197 -20.22 27.93 -39.49
N GLN A 198 -18.98 27.62 -39.86
CA GLN A 198 -18.24 28.39 -40.86
C GLN A 198 -18.85 28.27 -42.26
N SER A 199 -19.25 27.07 -42.68
CA SER A 199 -19.96 26.86 -43.95
C SER A 199 -21.32 27.57 -44.01
N ALA A 200 -22.04 27.68 -42.88
CA ALA A 200 -23.31 28.40 -42.82
C ALA A 200 -23.10 29.93 -42.89
N ALA A 201 -22.06 30.45 -42.23
CA ALA A 201 -21.70 31.86 -42.28
C ALA A 201 -21.28 32.30 -43.69
N ASP A 202 -20.52 31.48 -44.40
CA ASP A 202 -20.08 31.75 -45.78
C ASP A 202 -21.25 31.80 -46.78
N LEU A 203 -22.32 31.02 -46.55
CA LEU A 203 -23.53 31.04 -47.38
C LEU A 203 -24.42 32.26 -47.14
N THR A 204 -24.37 32.87 -45.96
CA THR A 204 -25.12 34.11 -45.65
C THR A 204 -24.38 35.39 -46.04
N ALA A 205 -23.10 35.31 -46.36
CA ALA A 205 -22.26 36.46 -46.74
C ALA A 205 -22.15 36.67 -48.27
N ALA A 206 -22.77 35.80 -49.07
CA ALA A 206 -22.87 35.89 -50.53
C ALA A 206 -24.26 36.38 -50.97
#